data_AF-A0A6A6K444-F1
#
_entry.id   AF-A0A6A6K444-F1
#
_cell.length_a   1.000
_cell.length_b   1.000
_cell.length_c   1.000
_cell.angle_alpha   90.00
_cell.angle_beta   90.00
_cell.angle_gamma   90.00
#
_symmetry.space_group_name_H-M   'P 1'
#
loop_
_entity.id
_entity.type
_entity.pdbx_description
1 polymer ?
#
loop_
_entity_poly.entity_id
_entity_poly.type
_entity_poly.pdbx_seq_one_letter_code
_entity_poly.pdbx_strand_id
1 'polypeptide(L)'
;MGSVLPMVMQTAIDLGIFDIIAKAGPDTKLSAFNIAAQISSCQNPDAPMMLDRILRLLASHCVLGCSLSSNAQGTHQRLYHLNYVSKYFVKNEDGVSLGPFMTSNQDRVYMESWPLLKDAILEGGIPFNKVHGTMPLIILAVTPGVNHVEGDMFESVPQGDAIFMKWILHDWSDEHCLKLLKNCYEAIPDDGKVIVVDAVLPVMQRIVQQLGTLHLWTCL
;
A
#
# COMPACT_ATOMS: atom_id res chain seq x y z
N MET A 1 4.90 -13.28 13.55
CA MET A 1 3.63 -13.17 12.77
C MET A 1 3.58 -11.96 11.84
N GLY A 2 4.40 -10.91 12.02
CA GLY A 2 4.30 -9.67 11.23
C GLY A 2 4.51 -9.77 9.71
N SER A 3 5.27 -10.75 9.22
CA SER A 3 5.52 -10.92 7.78
C SER A 3 4.43 -11.70 7.04
N VAL A 4 3.59 -12.47 7.75
CA VAL A 4 2.65 -13.39 7.09
C VAL A 4 1.52 -12.62 6.40
N LEU A 5 0.94 -11.63 7.08
CA LEU A 5 -0.17 -10.85 6.53
C LEU A 5 0.21 -10.09 5.24
N PRO A 6 1.33 -9.33 5.17
CA PRO A 6 1.74 -8.67 3.93
C PRO A 6 1.93 -9.65 2.76
N MET A 7 2.59 -10.79 2.98
CA MET A 7 2.81 -11.78 1.94
C MET A 7 1.51 -12.44 1.45
N VAL A 8 0.57 -12.69 2.36
CA VAL A 8 -0.74 -13.23 1.99
C VAL A 8 -1.62 -12.18 1.30
N MET A 9 -1.53 -10.91 1.70
CA MET A 9 -2.19 -9.82 1.01
C MET A 9 -1.64 -9.67 -0.41
N GLN A 10 -0.32 -9.74 -0.59
CA GLN A 10 0.33 -9.74 -1.90
C GLN A 10 -0.20 -10.86 -2.79
N THR A 11 -0.23 -12.08 -2.27
CA THR A 11 -0.76 -13.25 -3.00
C THR A 11 -2.23 -13.03 -3.41
N ALA A 12 -3.05 -12.43 -2.56
CA ALA A 12 -4.45 -12.16 -2.86
C ALA A 12 -4.64 -11.08 -3.93
N ILE A 13 -3.75 -10.08 -3.97
CA ILE A 13 -3.70 -9.07 -5.04
C ILE A 13 -3.31 -9.72 -6.36
N ASP A 14 -2.23 -10.52 -6.39
CA ASP A 14 -1.73 -11.18 -7.59
C ASP A 14 -2.74 -12.16 -8.19
N LEU A 15 -3.47 -12.88 -7.34
CA LEU A 15 -4.55 -13.79 -7.76
C LEU A 15 -5.85 -13.05 -8.15
N GLY A 16 -5.91 -11.73 -8.00
CA GLY A 16 -7.10 -10.92 -8.34
C GLY A 16 -8.31 -11.22 -7.46
N ILE A 17 -8.11 -11.70 -6.23
CA ILE A 17 -9.20 -12.17 -5.35
C ILE A 17 -10.22 -11.05 -5.09
N PHE A 18 -9.74 -9.83 -4.84
CA PHE A 18 -10.61 -8.68 -4.55
C PHE A 18 -11.51 -8.34 -5.76
N ASP A 19 -10.94 -8.32 -6.96
CA ASP A 19 -11.67 -8.07 -8.21
C ASP A 19 -12.67 -9.20 -8.52
N ILE A 20 -12.31 -10.46 -8.25
CA ILE A 20 -13.21 -11.61 -8.43
C ILE A 20 -14.46 -11.48 -7.53
N ILE A 21 -14.27 -11.15 -6.25
CA ILE A 21 -15.40 -10.98 -5.32
C ILE A 21 -16.22 -9.74 -5.72
N ALA A 22 -15.58 -8.63 -6.11
CA ALA A 22 -16.26 -7.42 -6.54
C ALA A 22 -17.17 -7.67 -7.76
N LYS A 23 -16.69 -8.42 -8.75
CA LYS A 23 -17.45 -8.77 -9.96
C LYS A 23 -18.69 -9.61 -9.68
N ALA A 24 -18.72 -10.35 -8.57
CA ALA A 24 -19.87 -11.16 -8.20
C ALA A 24 -21.03 -10.34 -7.61
N GLY A 25 -20.81 -9.07 -7.26
CA GLY A 25 -21.82 -8.13 -6.77
C GLY A 25 -21.66 -7.75 -5.29
N PRO A 26 -22.23 -6.61 -4.86
CA PRO A 26 -21.93 -5.97 -3.57
C PRO A 26 -22.35 -6.77 -2.33
N ASP A 27 -23.38 -7.61 -2.42
CA ASP A 27 -23.87 -8.43 -1.31
C ASP A 27 -23.56 -9.93 -1.49
N THR A 28 -22.81 -10.26 -2.54
CA THR A 28 -22.51 -11.65 -2.88
C THR A 28 -21.39 -12.17 -1.97
N LYS A 29 -21.61 -13.39 -1.46
CA LYS A 29 -20.61 -14.11 -0.67
C LYS A 29 -20.15 -15.33 -1.44
N LEU A 30 -18.85 -15.45 -1.66
CA LEU A 30 -18.27 -16.53 -2.45
C LEU A 30 -17.55 -17.53 -1.56
N SER A 31 -17.69 -18.82 -1.89
CA SER A 31 -16.82 -19.84 -1.30
C SER A 31 -15.42 -19.79 -1.93
N ALA A 32 -14.43 -20.36 -1.26
CA ALA A 32 -13.08 -20.50 -1.83
C ALA A 32 -13.09 -21.28 -3.16
N PHE A 33 -14.02 -22.22 -3.33
CA PHE A 33 -14.22 -22.95 -4.59
C PHE A 33 -14.70 -22.04 -5.72
N ASN A 34 -15.69 -21.17 -5.46
CA ASN A 34 -16.18 -20.24 -6.47
C ASN A 34 -15.16 -19.17 -6.85
N ILE A 35 -14.30 -18.78 -5.91
CA ILE A 35 -13.18 -17.87 -6.18
C ILE A 35 -12.14 -18.59 -7.05
N ALA A 36 -11.73 -19.81 -6.66
CA ALA A 36 -10.75 -20.61 -7.41
C ALA A 36 -11.16 -20.82 -8.87
N ALA A 37 -12.45 -21.11 -9.11
CA ALA A 37 -13.00 -21.34 -10.45
C ALA A 37 -12.93 -20.11 -11.37
N GLN A 38 -12.79 -18.91 -10.82
CA GLN A 38 -12.70 -17.66 -11.59
C GLN A 38 -11.25 -17.19 -11.79
N ILE A 39 -10.28 -17.83 -11.13
CA ILE A 39 -8.86 -17.53 -11.33
C ILE A 39 -8.45 -18.08 -12.70
N SER A 40 -8.02 -17.18 -13.59
CA SER A 40 -7.59 -17.53 -14.94
C SER A 40 -6.48 -18.57 -14.89
N SER A 41 -6.60 -19.64 -15.70
CA SER A 41 -5.58 -20.69 -15.84
C SER A 41 -5.32 -21.56 -14.60
N CYS A 42 -6.20 -21.58 -13.59
CA CYS A 42 -6.05 -22.45 -12.43
C CYS A 42 -6.37 -23.93 -12.77
N GLN A 43 -5.35 -24.79 -12.77
CA GLN A 43 -5.49 -26.25 -13.03
C GLN A 43 -5.29 -27.10 -11.76
N ASN A 44 -5.02 -26.48 -10.61
CA ASN A 44 -4.67 -27.17 -9.38
C ASN A 44 -5.95 -27.60 -8.61
N PRO A 45 -6.22 -28.91 -8.45
CA PRO A 45 -7.40 -29.40 -7.74
C PRO A 45 -7.43 -29.02 -6.25
N ASP A 46 -6.26 -28.79 -5.64
CA ASP A 46 -6.14 -28.39 -4.23
C ASP A 46 -6.24 -26.87 -4.01
N ALA A 47 -6.32 -26.07 -5.08
CA ALA A 47 -6.38 -24.62 -5.00
C ALA A 47 -7.52 -24.09 -4.10
N PRO A 48 -8.75 -24.64 -4.12
CA PRO A 48 -9.80 -24.21 -3.20
C PRO A 48 -9.43 -24.33 -1.72
N MET A 49 -8.73 -25.41 -1.33
CA MET A 49 -8.30 -25.60 0.06
C MET A 49 -7.18 -24.64 0.45
N MET A 50 -6.25 -24.38 -0.47
CA MET A 50 -5.17 -23.41 -0.25
C MET A 50 -5.73 -21.99 -0.12
N LEU A 51 -6.64 -21.61 -1.02
CA LEU A 51 -7.32 -20.32 -1.00
C LEU A 51 -8.13 -20.12 0.27
N ASP A 52 -8.86 -21.13 0.73
CA ASP A 52 -9.62 -21.03 1.98
C ASP A 52 -8.72 -20.67 3.18
N ARG A 53 -7.49 -21.24 3.25
CA ARG A 53 -6.51 -20.89 4.29
C ARG A 53 -6.04 -19.44 4.18
N ILE A 54 -5.78 -18.96 2.96
CA ILE A 54 -5.40 -17.57 2.66
C ILE A 54 -6.53 -16.61 3.06
N LEU A 55 -7.74 -16.87 2.55
CA LEU A 55 -8.93 -16.06 2.78
C LEU A 55 -9.29 -16.01 4.27
N ARG A 56 -9.12 -17.12 4.99
CA ARG A 56 -9.33 -17.17 6.45
C ARG A 56 -8.35 -16.28 7.21
N LEU A 57 -7.08 -16.21 6.80
CA LEU A 57 -6.12 -15.28 7.39
C LEU A 57 -6.50 -13.83 7.10
N LEU A 58 -6.87 -13.50 5.86
CA LEU A 58 -7.33 -12.16 5.51
C LEU A 58 -8.58 -11.75 6.30
N ALA A 59 -9.50 -12.69 6.51
CA ALA A 59 -10.67 -12.47 7.34
C ALA A 59 -10.32 -12.24 8.81
N SER A 60 -9.36 -12.99 9.38
CA SER A 60 -8.93 -12.78 10.78
C SER A 60 -8.26 -11.42 11.00
N HIS A 61 -7.76 -10.79 9.94
CA HIS A 61 -7.19 -9.44 9.96
C HIS A 61 -8.16 -8.37 9.46
N CYS A 62 -9.46 -8.69 9.36
CA CYS A 62 -10.50 -7.77 8.87
C CYS A 62 -10.21 -7.19 7.47
N VAL A 63 -9.39 -7.85 6.66
CA VAL A 63 -9.17 -7.49 5.25
C VAL A 63 -10.31 -8.00 4.39
N LEU A 64 -10.95 -9.10 4.78
CA LEU A 64 -12.17 -9.63 4.18
C LEU A 64 -13.23 -9.87 5.26
N GLY A 65 -14.50 -9.91 4.87
CA GLY A 65 -15.56 -10.47 5.69
C GLY A 65 -15.68 -11.99 5.49
N CYS A 66 -16.08 -12.71 6.54
CA CYS A 66 -16.29 -14.15 6.51
C CYS A 66 -17.58 -14.51 7.25
N SER A 67 -18.37 -15.41 6.67
CA SER A 67 -19.54 -16.01 7.32
C SER A 67 -19.58 -17.52 7.07
N LEU A 68 -20.24 -18.25 7.96
CA LEU A 68 -20.44 -19.69 7.81
C LEU A 68 -21.81 -19.96 7.19
N SER A 69 -21.84 -20.82 6.19
CA SER A 69 -23.06 -21.40 5.63
C SER A 69 -23.06 -22.89 5.87
N SER A 70 -24.22 -23.44 6.20
CA SER A 70 -24.42 -24.89 6.36
C SER A 70 -25.19 -25.39 5.15
N ASN A 71 -24.69 -26.42 4.48
CA ASN A 71 -25.46 -27.10 3.44
C ASN A 71 -26.36 -28.19 4.06
N ALA A 72 -27.29 -28.72 3.26
CA ALA A 72 -28.30 -29.68 3.70
C ALA A 72 -27.73 -30.98 4.31
N GLN A 73 -26.46 -31.29 4.03
CA GLN A 73 -25.74 -32.44 4.62
C GLN A 73 -25.00 -32.10 5.94
N GLY A 74 -25.17 -30.89 6.48
CA GLY A 74 -24.56 -30.48 7.75
C GLY A 74 -23.06 -30.13 7.65
N THR A 75 -22.49 -30.03 6.46
CA THR A 75 -21.11 -29.57 6.30
C THR A 75 -21.07 -28.04 6.29
N HIS A 76 -20.13 -27.47 7.04
CA HIS A 76 -19.98 -26.02 7.12
C HIS A 76 -18.99 -25.53 6.06
N GLN A 77 -19.40 -24.53 5.29
CA GLN A 77 -18.58 -23.85 4.30
C GLN A 77 -18.41 -22.38 4.69
N ARG A 78 -17.18 -21.87 4.57
CA ARG A 78 -16.89 -20.44 4.71
C ARG A 78 -17.23 -19.71 3.41
N LEU A 79 -17.93 -18.60 3.55
CA LEU A 79 -18.24 -17.67 2.48
C LEU A 79 -17.60 -16.33 2.79
N TYR A 80 -16.89 -15.78 1.81
CA TYR A 80 -16.10 -14.57 1.92
C TYR A 80 -16.74 -13.44 1.11
N HIS A 81 -16.61 -12.21 1.62
CA HIS A 81 -17.13 -11.02 0.96
C HIS A 81 -16.21 -9.82 1.21
N LEU A 82 -16.37 -8.77 0.40
CA LEU A 82 -15.66 -7.52 0.60
C LEU A 82 -16.21 -6.77 1.81
N ASN A 83 -15.34 -6.04 2.48
CA ASN A 83 -15.68 -5.07 3.52
C ASN A 83 -15.13 -3.68 3.14
N TYR A 84 -15.21 -2.72 4.06
CA TYR A 84 -14.74 -1.35 3.80
C TYR A 84 -13.25 -1.27 3.43
N VAL A 85 -12.39 -2.08 4.07
CA VAL A 85 -10.94 -2.12 3.80
C VAL A 85 -10.67 -2.76 2.44
N SER A 86 -11.38 -3.85 2.11
CA SER A 86 -11.17 -4.57 0.86
C SER A 86 -11.38 -3.69 -0.38
N LYS A 87 -12.25 -2.68 -0.31
CA LYS A 87 -12.57 -1.78 -1.43
C LYS A 87 -11.36 -1.05 -1.99
N TYR A 88 -10.35 -0.74 -1.16
CA TYR A 88 -9.13 -0.09 -1.62
C TYR A 88 -8.23 -1.00 -2.47
N PHE A 89 -8.46 -2.31 -2.43
CA PHE A 89 -7.71 -3.30 -3.21
C PHE A 89 -8.47 -3.80 -4.44
N VAL A 90 -9.73 -3.37 -4.62
CA VAL A 90 -10.49 -3.57 -5.85
C VAL A 90 -10.10 -2.46 -6.83
N LYS A 91 -9.91 -2.81 -8.10
CA LYS A 91 -9.66 -1.81 -9.15
C LYS A 91 -10.90 -0.94 -9.36
N ASN A 92 -10.70 0.37 -9.34
CA ASN A 92 -11.75 1.33 -9.67
C ASN A 92 -12.00 1.37 -11.20
N GLU A 93 -12.86 2.30 -11.64
CA GLU A 93 -13.23 2.47 -13.06
C GLU A 93 -12.01 2.77 -13.95
N ASP A 94 -10.98 3.42 -13.41
CA ASP A 94 -9.72 3.71 -14.09
C ASP A 94 -8.71 2.55 -14.02
N GLY A 95 -9.06 1.43 -13.41
CA GLY A 95 -8.18 0.27 -13.23
C GLY A 95 -7.17 0.40 -12.08
N VAL A 96 -7.30 1.43 -11.22
CA VAL A 96 -6.38 1.77 -10.13
C VAL A 96 -6.84 1.17 -8.81
N SER A 97 -5.90 0.71 -7.98
CA SER A 97 -6.12 0.29 -6.59
C SER A 97 -4.86 0.53 -5.74
N LEU A 98 -4.93 0.25 -4.43
CA LEU A 98 -3.75 0.22 -3.55
C LEU A 98 -2.90 -1.05 -3.72
N GLY A 99 -3.32 -1.99 -4.57
CA GLY A 99 -2.61 -3.25 -4.82
C GLY A 99 -1.14 -3.04 -5.21
N PRO A 100 -0.85 -2.29 -6.30
CA PRO A 100 0.52 -2.03 -6.73
C PRO A 100 1.41 -1.39 -5.65
N PHE A 101 0.86 -0.46 -4.86
CA PHE A 101 1.61 0.16 -3.75
C PHE A 101 2.00 -0.86 -2.69
N MET A 102 1.09 -1.77 -2.33
CA MET A 102 1.40 -2.87 -1.41
C MET A 102 2.47 -3.78 -2.01
N THR A 103 2.32 -4.15 -3.29
CA THR A 103 3.28 -4.98 -4.02
C THR A 103 4.68 -4.40 -4.07
N SER A 104 4.83 -3.10 -4.33
CA SER A 104 6.15 -2.47 -4.31
C SER A 104 6.86 -2.64 -2.96
N ASN A 105 6.14 -2.54 -1.84
CA ASN A 105 6.73 -2.69 -0.50
C ASN A 105 7.14 -4.14 -0.17
N GLN A 106 6.51 -5.14 -0.80
CA GLN A 106 6.86 -6.56 -0.64
C GLN A 106 7.76 -7.08 -1.76
N ASP A 107 8.03 -6.27 -2.77
CA ASP A 107 8.91 -6.65 -3.86
C ASP A 107 10.30 -6.96 -3.32
N ARG A 108 10.92 -7.96 -3.93
CA ARG A 108 12.24 -8.45 -3.55
C ARG A 108 13.28 -7.33 -3.51
N VAL A 109 13.23 -6.38 -4.44
CA VAL A 109 14.16 -5.25 -4.53
C VAL A 109 14.17 -4.43 -3.23
N TYR A 110 13.00 -4.18 -2.65
CA TYR A 110 12.89 -3.45 -1.39
C TYR A 110 13.14 -4.36 -0.19
N MET A 111 12.63 -5.60 -0.22
CA MET A 111 12.76 -6.53 0.89
C MET A 111 14.21 -6.92 1.21
N GLU A 112 15.08 -6.97 0.20
CA GLU A 112 16.52 -7.25 0.35
C GLU A 112 17.26 -6.17 1.16
N SER A 113 16.69 -4.96 1.30
CA SER A 113 17.30 -3.87 2.06
C SER A 113 17.18 -4.06 3.58
N TRP A 114 16.12 -4.73 4.06
CA TRP A 114 15.82 -4.84 5.49
C TRP A 114 16.89 -5.55 6.32
N PRO A 115 17.52 -6.66 5.87
CA PRO A 115 18.61 -7.30 6.60
C PRO A 115 19.81 -6.38 6.88
N LEU A 116 20.08 -5.42 6.00
CA LEU A 116 21.19 -4.47 6.15
C LEU A 116 20.87 -3.24 7.00
N LEU A 117 19.64 -3.15 7.55
CA LEU A 117 19.26 -2.04 8.41
C LEU A 117 20.16 -1.93 9.65
N LYS A 118 20.52 -3.08 10.24
CA LYS A 118 21.45 -3.12 11.38
C LYS A 118 22.81 -2.55 11.01
N ASP A 119 23.36 -2.97 9.87
CA ASP A 119 24.69 -2.56 9.44
C ASP A 119 24.70 -1.09 9.02
N ALA A 120 23.62 -0.59 8.41
CA ALA A 120 23.44 0.83 8.16
C ALA A 120 23.40 1.67 9.43
N ILE A 121 22.79 1.17 10.52
CA ILE A 121 22.81 1.87 11.82
C ILE A 121 24.21 1.90 12.42
N LEU A 122 24.95 0.80 12.32
CA LEU A 122 26.27 0.66 12.95
C LEU A 122 27.40 1.36 12.18
N GLU A 123 27.32 1.32 10.85
CA GLU A 123 28.42 1.72 9.96
C GLU A 123 28.08 2.97 9.12
N GLY A 124 26.83 3.43 9.18
CA GLY A 124 26.31 4.47 8.30
C GLY A 124 25.95 3.97 6.90
N GLY A 125 25.30 4.85 6.14
CA GLY A 125 24.80 4.59 4.80
C GLY A 125 23.30 4.26 4.74
N ILE A 126 22.77 4.10 3.53
CA ILE A 126 21.36 3.76 3.27
C ILE A 126 21.26 2.25 3.01
N PRO A 127 20.38 1.51 3.70
CA PRO A 127 20.26 0.06 3.52
C PRO A 127 20.08 -0.36 2.06
N PHE A 128 19.25 0.36 1.31
CA PHE A 128 19.02 0.13 -0.12
C PHE A 128 20.32 0.22 -0.94
N ASN A 129 21.10 1.29 -0.74
CA ASN A 129 22.34 1.51 -1.47
C ASN A 129 23.41 0.47 -1.12
N LYS A 130 23.41 -0.06 0.11
CA LYS A 130 24.31 -1.16 0.49
C LYS A 130 24.00 -2.46 -0.27
N VAL A 131 22.75 -2.67 -0.71
CA VAL A 131 22.37 -3.82 -1.55
C VAL A 131 22.62 -3.54 -3.04
N HIS A 132 22.12 -2.40 -3.52
CA HIS A 132 21.97 -2.15 -4.96
C HIS A 132 23.00 -1.19 -5.55
N GLY A 133 23.81 -0.52 -4.71
CA GLY A 133 24.86 0.41 -5.14
C GLY A 133 24.37 1.75 -5.71
N THR A 134 23.07 1.94 -5.89
CA THR A 134 22.45 3.16 -6.44
C THR A 134 21.10 3.44 -5.80
N MET A 135 20.56 4.64 -6.02
CA MET A 135 19.18 5.01 -5.69
C MET A 135 18.19 4.42 -6.72
N PRO A 136 16.92 4.18 -6.33
CA PRO A 136 15.86 3.79 -7.27
C PRO A 136 15.68 4.83 -8.39
N LEU A 137 15.53 4.36 -9.63
CA LEU A 137 15.25 5.21 -10.79
C LEU A 137 13.74 5.40 -10.98
N ILE A 138 13.34 6.59 -11.45
CA ILE A 138 11.95 6.91 -11.83
C ILE A 138 11.81 6.75 -13.35
N ILE A 139 10.79 6.00 -13.79
CA ILE A 139 10.44 5.87 -15.21
C ILE A 139 9.34 6.89 -15.54
N LEU A 140 9.56 7.72 -16.57
CA LEU A 140 8.59 8.71 -17.03
C LEU A 140 7.69 8.13 -18.14
N ALA A 141 6.39 8.38 -18.04
CA ALA A 141 5.43 8.06 -19.09
C ALA A 141 5.04 9.34 -19.86
N VAL A 142 5.10 9.29 -21.19
CA VAL A 142 4.74 10.44 -22.05
C VAL A 142 3.23 10.65 -22.00
N THR A 143 2.82 11.87 -21.70
CA THR A 143 1.40 12.24 -21.53
C THR A 143 1.06 13.44 -22.41
N PRO A 144 -0.02 13.38 -23.24
CA PRO A 144 -0.43 14.52 -24.05
C PRO A 144 -0.75 15.75 -23.20
N GLY A 145 -0.32 16.93 -23.65
CA GLY A 145 -0.50 18.19 -22.92
C GLY A 145 0.46 18.40 -21.74
N VAL A 146 1.40 17.47 -21.53
CA VAL A 146 2.46 17.58 -20.52
C VAL A 146 3.81 17.71 -21.23
N ASN A 147 4.50 18.82 -20.98
CA ASN A 147 5.88 19.01 -21.43
C ASN A 147 6.83 18.41 -20.40
N HIS A 148 7.57 17.38 -20.81
CA HIS A 148 8.57 16.73 -19.97
C HIS A 148 9.88 17.51 -20.05
N VAL A 149 10.38 17.97 -18.90
CA VAL A 149 11.64 18.71 -18.80
C VAL A 149 12.57 17.89 -17.89
N GLU A 150 13.67 17.42 -18.45
CA GLU A 150 14.73 16.77 -17.69
C GLU A 150 15.57 17.81 -16.96
N GLY A 151 16.01 17.51 -15.74
CA GLY A 151 16.88 18.38 -14.97
C GLY A 151 17.15 17.86 -13.56
N ASP A 152 17.97 18.62 -12.83
CA ASP A 152 18.21 18.42 -11.41
C ASP A 152 17.52 19.54 -10.62
N MET A 153 16.53 19.18 -9.81
CA MET A 153 15.75 20.11 -9.00
C MET A 153 16.59 20.86 -7.95
N PHE A 154 17.77 20.32 -7.59
CA PHE A 154 18.72 20.99 -6.71
C PHE A 154 19.52 22.07 -7.43
N GLU A 155 19.57 22.07 -8.76
CA GLU A 155 20.21 23.11 -9.55
C GLU A 155 19.19 24.16 -10.01
N SER A 156 18.05 23.74 -10.57
CA SER A 156 16.96 24.65 -10.94
C SER A 156 15.62 23.93 -11.10
N VAL A 157 14.52 24.67 -10.96
CA VAL A 157 13.17 24.17 -11.22
C VAL A 157 12.55 24.99 -12.38
N PRO A 158 11.85 24.37 -13.33
CA PRO A 158 11.17 25.09 -14.40
C PRO A 158 10.19 26.14 -13.87
N GLN A 159 10.11 27.27 -14.55
CA GLN A 159 9.22 28.37 -14.20
C GLN A 159 7.74 27.97 -14.34
N GLY A 160 6.90 28.42 -13.42
CA GLY A 160 5.44 28.21 -13.49
C GLY A 160 4.66 28.98 -12.43
N ASP A 161 3.35 29.13 -12.64
CA ASP A 161 2.47 29.85 -11.70
C ASP A 161 2.30 29.10 -10.36
N ALA A 162 2.44 27.78 -10.40
CA ALA A 162 2.43 26.93 -9.23
C ALA A 162 3.36 25.73 -9.42
N ILE A 163 3.99 25.31 -8.32
CA ILE A 163 4.82 24.10 -8.27
C ILE A 163 4.12 23.08 -7.39
N PHE A 164 3.87 21.89 -7.94
CA PHE A 164 3.24 20.79 -7.23
C PHE A 164 4.27 19.71 -6.89
N MET A 165 4.46 19.42 -5.61
CA MET A 165 5.37 18.38 -5.11
C MET A 165 4.58 17.36 -4.30
N LYS A 166 4.47 16.14 -4.82
CA LYS A 166 3.84 15.01 -4.14
C LYS A 166 4.90 13.98 -3.79
N TRP A 167 5.05 13.67 -2.50
CA TRP A 167 6.02 12.69 -2.00
C TRP A 167 7.44 12.98 -2.48
N ILE A 168 7.89 14.23 -2.29
CA ILE A 168 9.25 14.66 -2.63
C ILE A 168 10.01 15.03 -1.36
N LEU A 169 9.45 15.90 -0.51
CA LEU A 169 10.20 16.45 0.61
C LEU A 169 10.60 15.39 1.65
N HIS A 170 9.80 14.34 1.86
CA HIS A 170 10.16 13.27 2.79
C HIS A 170 11.35 12.41 2.39
N ASP A 171 11.79 12.47 1.12
CA ASP A 171 12.95 11.70 0.63
C ASP A 171 14.29 12.36 0.99
N TRP A 172 14.28 13.62 1.42
CA TRP A 172 15.47 14.45 1.52
C TRP A 172 15.68 15.03 2.91
N SER A 173 16.93 15.35 3.23
CA SER A 173 17.26 16.07 4.46
C SER A 173 16.76 17.51 4.41
N ASP A 174 16.62 18.13 5.59
CA ASP A 174 16.19 19.54 5.70
C ASP A 174 17.04 20.49 4.86
N GLU A 175 18.35 20.27 4.77
CA GLU A 175 19.27 21.08 3.95
C GLU A 175 18.93 21.00 2.46
N HIS A 176 18.67 19.79 1.95
CA HIS A 176 18.26 19.56 0.57
C HIS A 176 16.86 20.13 0.31
N CYS A 177 15.93 19.95 1.25
CA CYS A 177 14.59 20.53 1.19
C CYS A 177 14.65 22.06 1.13
N LEU A 178 15.51 22.70 1.93
CA LEU A 178 15.70 24.16 1.89
C LEU A 178 16.29 24.62 0.56
N LYS A 179 17.25 23.88 -0.02
CA LYS A 179 17.80 24.19 -1.35
C LYS A 179 16.70 24.10 -2.41
N LEU A 180 15.94 23.00 -2.43
CA LEU A 180 14.84 22.79 -3.36
C LEU A 180 13.76 23.87 -3.23
N LEU A 181 13.31 24.16 -2.00
CA LEU A 181 12.27 25.16 -1.76
C LEU A 181 12.69 26.58 -2.17
N LYS A 182 13.99 26.92 -2.06
CA LYS A 182 14.54 28.18 -2.60
C LYS A 182 14.46 28.22 -4.12
N ASN A 183 14.88 27.15 -4.80
CA ASN A 183 14.77 27.04 -6.25
C ASN A 183 13.30 27.13 -6.71
N CYS A 184 12.37 26.52 -5.97
CA CYS A 184 10.94 26.67 -6.22
C CYS A 184 10.47 28.11 -6.06
N TYR A 185 10.92 28.82 -5.01
CA TYR A 185 10.59 30.21 -4.78
C TYR A 185 11.07 31.13 -5.92
N GLU A 186 12.25 30.87 -6.47
CA GLU A 186 12.79 31.60 -7.63
C GLU A 186 12.09 31.25 -8.95
N ALA A 187 11.35 30.15 -8.98
CA ALA A 187 10.67 29.62 -10.16
C ALA A 187 9.18 29.99 -10.26
N ILE A 188 8.66 30.73 -9.28
CA ILE A 188 7.26 31.18 -9.23
C ILE A 188 7.17 32.72 -9.24
N PRO A 189 6.06 33.30 -9.74
CA PRO A 189 5.78 34.73 -9.59
C PRO A 189 5.47 35.09 -8.14
N ASP A 190 5.40 36.40 -7.83
CA ASP A 190 5.15 36.92 -6.47
C ASP A 190 3.83 36.41 -5.85
N ASP A 191 2.81 36.13 -6.66
CA ASP A 191 1.52 35.56 -6.26
C ASP A 191 1.42 34.03 -6.48
N GLY A 192 2.52 33.41 -6.90
CA GLY A 192 2.63 31.98 -7.15
C GLY A 192 2.61 31.14 -5.88
N LYS A 193 2.46 29.82 -6.05
CA LYS A 193 2.29 28.87 -4.92
C LYS A 193 3.09 27.60 -5.08
N VAL A 194 3.63 27.13 -3.97
CA VAL A 194 4.15 25.76 -3.83
C VAL A 194 3.11 24.91 -3.10
N ILE A 195 2.67 23.83 -3.73
CA ILE A 195 1.67 22.89 -3.19
C ILE A 195 2.38 21.59 -2.85
N VAL A 196 2.46 21.31 -1.55
CA VAL A 196 3.11 20.09 -1.03
C VAL A 196 2.04 19.08 -0.61
N VAL A 197 2.16 17.86 -1.12
CA VAL A 197 1.32 16.71 -0.74
C VAL A 197 2.21 15.66 -0.10
N ASP A 198 2.18 15.60 1.22
CA ASP A 198 3.00 14.69 2.02
C ASP A 198 2.27 14.19 3.28
N ALA A 199 2.79 13.13 3.89
CA ALA A 199 2.33 12.65 5.18
C ALA A 199 2.79 13.60 6.29
N VAL A 200 1.85 14.03 7.13
CA VAL A 200 2.15 14.85 8.30
C VAL A 200 2.18 13.96 9.54
N LEU A 201 3.34 13.90 10.21
CA LEU A 201 3.44 13.17 11.47
C LEU A 201 2.59 13.86 12.55
N PRO A 202 1.68 13.15 13.24
CA PRO A 202 0.88 13.74 14.29
C PRO A 202 1.76 14.10 15.49
N VAL A 203 1.67 15.34 15.97
CA VAL A 203 2.27 15.72 17.25
C VAL A 203 1.44 15.11 18.36
N MET A 204 1.92 14.03 18.97
CA MET A 204 1.26 13.43 20.12
C MET A 204 1.51 14.32 21.34
N GLN A 205 0.62 15.29 21.57
CA GLN A 205 0.53 15.95 22.88
C GLN A 205 0.19 14.86 23.91
N ARG A 206 1.08 14.69 24.90
CA ARG A 206 1.09 13.60 25.88
C ARG A 206 -0.32 13.17 26.30
N ILE A 207 -0.72 11.96 25.91
CA ILE A 207 -1.79 11.21 26.57
C ILE A 207 -1.23 10.73 27.92
N VAL A 208 -1.25 11.63 28.91
CA VAL A 208 -1.28 11.25 30.32
C VAL A 208 -2.57 11.82 30.88
N GLN A 209 -3.73 11.28 30.45
CA GLN A 209 -5.01 11.36 31.18
C GLN A 209 -6.20 10.55 30.62
N GLN A 210 -6.07 9.71 29.59
CA GLN A 210 -7.19 8.86 29.13
C GLN A 210 -6.87 7.37 28.94
N LEU A 211 -5.91 6.85 29.71
CA LEU A 211 -5.74 5.39 29.91
C LEU A 211 -5.93 5.03 31.39
N GLY A 212 -7.03 5.52 31.97
CA GLY A 212 -7.41 5.28 33.37
C GLY A 212 -8.88 4.88 33.56
N THR A 213 -9.62 4.48 32.52
CA THR A 213 -11.06 4.17 32.67
C THR A 213 -11.63 3.20 31.63
N LEU A 214 -10.84 2.26 31.12
CA LEU A 214 -11.37 1.20 30.26
C LEU A 214 -10.57 -0.09 30.42
N HIS A 215 -10.47 -0.62 31.63
CA HIS A 215 -10.33 -2.05 31.91
C HIS A 215 -10.71 -2.33 33.37
N LEU A 216 -11.55 -3.35 33.56
CA LEU A 216 -12.21 -3.81 34.79
C LEU A 216 -13.56 -3.13 35.08
N TRP A 217 -14.64 -3.62 34.47
CA TRP A 217 -15.92 -3.98 35.12
C TRP A 217 -16.83 -4.70 34.09
N THR A 218 -16.50 -5.95 33.76
CA THR A 218 -17.50 -6.97 33.38
C THR A 218 -17.00 -8.32 33.91
N CYS A 219 -17.11 -8.48 35.23
CA CYS A 219 -17.17 -9.76 35.93
C CYS A 219 -17.90 -9.52 37.25
N LEU A 220 -19.22 -9.44 37.16
CA LEU A 220 -20.25 -9.98 38.07
C LEU A 220 -21.60 -9.80 37.37
#